data_AF-A0A8H2QFQ1-F1
#
_entry.id   AF-A0A8H2QFQ1-F1
#
_cell.length_a   1.000
_cell.length_b   1.000
_cell.length_c   1.000
_cell.angle_alpha   90.00
_cell.angle_beta   90.00
_cell.angle_gamma   90.00
#
_symmetry.space_group_name_H-M   'P 1'
#
loop_
_entity.id
_entity.type
_entity.pdbx_description
1 polymer ?
#
loop_
_entity_poly.entity_id
_entity_poly.type
_entity_poly.pdbx_seq_one_letter_code
_entity_poly.pdbx_strand_id
1 'polypeptide(L)' 'MEPIDKKKYLYPGAFAGLVFAGVMAAFDYNDDILFSISKFLMNFILFGGFMAAINYFSLRKARKNKK' A
#
# COMPACT_ATOMS: atom_id res chain seq x y z
N MET A 1 -8.51 2.82 -26.67
CA MET A 1 -7.77 2.49 -25.43
C MET A 1 -8.24 3.47 -24.39
N GLU A 2 -9.01 3.03 -23.38
CA GLU A 2 -9.36 3.93 -22.27
C GLU A 2 -8.08 4.35 -21.53
N PRO A 3 -7.93 5.64 -21.16
CA PRO A 3 -6.78 6.09 -20.40
C PRO A 3 -6.77 5.32 -19.07
N ILE A 4 -5.66 4.65 -18.80
CA ILE A 4 -5.45 3.99 -17.51
C ILE A 4 -5.35 5.11 -16.48
N ASP A 5 -6.44 5.35 -15.76
CA ASP A 5 -6.47 6.28 -14.63
C ASP A 5 -5.51 5.78 -13.57
N LYS A 6 -4.27 6.29 -13.60
CA LYS A 6 -3.20 5.97 -12.64
C LYS A 6 -3.68 6.13 -11.19
N LYS A 7 -4.65 7.01 -10.97
CA LYS A 7 -5.38 7.23 -9.71
C LYS A 7 -6.01 5.93 -9.18
N LYS A 8 -6.68 5.12 -10.03
CA LYS A 8 -7.34 3.85 -9.63
C LYS A 8 -6.36 2.79 -9.10
N TYR A 9 -5.07 2.92 -9.40
CA TYR A 9 -4.02 1.98 -8.98
C TYR A 9 -3.29 2.46 -7.73
N LEU A 10 -3.15 3.79 -7.59
CA LEU A 10 -2.46 4.40 -6.45
C LEU A 10 -3.33 4.40 -5.19
N TYR A 11 -4.64 4.59 -5.32
CA TYR A 11 -5.59 4.62 -4.21
C TYR A 11 -5.56 3.37 -3.32
N PRO A 12 -5.66 2.13 -3.85
CA PRO A 12 -5.64 0.94 -3.00
C PRO A 12 -4.28 0.71 -2.32
N GLY A 13 -3.16 1.00 -3.00
CA GLY A 13 -1.84 0.88 -2.40
C GLY A 13 -1.60 1.92 -1.30
N ALA A 14 -2.00 3.17 -1.54
CA ALA A 14 -1.90 4.25 -0.55
C ALA A 14 -2.82 3.98 0.65
N PHE A 15 -4.06 3.55 0.42
CA PHE A 15 -5.01 3.23 1.49
C PHE A 15 -4.54 2.06 2.35
N ALA A 16 -4.05 0.98 1.73
CA ALA A 16 -3.50 -0.17 2.45
C ALA A 16 -2.26 0.19 3.28
N GLY A 17 -1.35 0.99 2.71
CA GLY A 17 -0.19 1.51 3.45
C GLY A 17 -0.62 2.38 4.64
N LEU A 18 -1.62 3.24 4.47
CA LEU A 18 -2.09 4.18 5.48
C LEU A 18 -2.78 3.46 6.63
N VAL A 19 -3.62 2.46 6.33
CA VAL A 19 -4.25 1.60 7.34
C VAL A 19 -3.20 0.81 8.11
N PHE A 20 -2.25 0.17 7.42
CA PHE A 20 -1.22 -0.64 8.08
C PHE A 20 -0.33 0.21 8.99
N ALA A 21 0.15 1.34 8.48
CA ALA A 21 1.00 2.25 9.23
C ALA A 21 0.23 2.89 10.40
N GLY A 22 -1.06 3.22 10.22
CA GLY A 22 -1.94 3.72 11.29
C GLY A 22 -2.18 2.70 12.41
N VAL A 23 -2.37 1.42 12.07
CA VAL A 23 -2.45 0.33 13.06
C VAL A 23 -1.13 0.19 13.80
N MET A 24 0.00 0.20 13.08
CA MET A 24 1.34 0.13 13.70
C MET A 24 1.57 1.30 14.67
N ALA A 25 1.16 2.52 14.28
CA ALA A 25 1.25 3.70 15.13
C ALA A 25 0.38 3.59 16.40
N ALA A 26 -0.81 3.00 16.28
CA ALA A 26 -1.69 2.75 17.42
C ALA A 26 -1.15 1.65 18.36
N PHE A 27 -0.45 0.65 17.82
CA PHE A 27 0.27 -0.36 18.61
C PHE A 27 1.48 0.23 19.33
N ASP A 28 2.32 1.01 18.64
CA ASP A 28 3.47 1.69 19.27
C ASP A 28 3.03 2.62 20.43
N TYR A 29 1.83 3.21 20.36
CA TYR A 29 1.25 4.02 21.44
C TYR A 29 0.88 3.20 22.70
N ASN A 30 0.55 1.91 22.56
CA ASN A 30 0.23 1.04 23.70
C ASN A 30 1.47 0.40 24.34
N ASP A 31 2.58 0.28 23.61
CA ASP A 31 3.82 -0.37 24.07
C ASP A 31 4.84 0.62 24.68
N ASP A 32 4.47 1.89 24.92
CA ASP A 32 5.37 2.96 25.40
C ASP A 32 6.62 3.18 24.50
N ILE A 33 6.56 2.74 23.23
CA ILE A 33 7.64 2.90 22.26
C ILE A 33 7.54 4.29 21.65
N LEU A 34 8.65 5.03 21.66
CA LEU A 34 8.73 6.35 21.01
C LEU A 34 8.33 6.21 19.53
N PHE A 35 7.15 6.75 19.18
CA PHE A 35 6.62 6.73 17.83
C PHE A 35 7.68 7.18 16.83
N SER A 36 8.13 6.23 16.01
CA SER A 36 9.20 6.47 15.05
C SER A 36 8.61 6.66 13.66
N ILE A 37 8.56 7.91 13.21
CA ILE A 37 8.11 8.29 11.85
C ILE A 37 8.88 7.50 10.77
N SER A 38 10.15 7.18 11.01
CA SER A 38 10.97 6.33 10.12
C SER A 38 10.41 4.91 9.97
N LYS A 39 10.00 4.25 11.07
CA LYS A 39 9.33 2.94 11.03
C LYS A 39 7.98 3.03 10.33
N PHE A 40 7.23 4.09 10.58
CA PHE A 40 5.95 4.33 9.91
C PHE A 40 6.12 4.45 8.39
N LEU A 41 7.06 5.29 7.94
CA LEU A 41 7.35 5.44 6.51
C LEU A 41 7.90 4.16 5.89
N MET A 42 8.78 3.43 6.57
CA MET A 42 9.30 2.15 6.07
C MET A 42 8.16 1.16 5.86
N ASN A 43 7.29 0.98 6.86
CA ASN A 43 6.15 0.07 6.75
C ASN A 43 5.15 0.53 5.69
N PHE A 44 4.86 1.84 5.61
CA PHE A 44 3.99 2.41 4.58
C PHE A 44 4.53 2.17 3.17
N ILE A 45 5.82 2.40 2.94
CA ILE A 45 6.46 2.21 1.63
C ILE A 45 6.59 0.72 1.29
N LEU A 46 6.97 -0.13 2.25
CA LEU A 46 7.03 -1.58 2.06
C LEU A 46 5.65 -2.13 1.72
N PHE A 47 4.65 -1.95 2.58
CA PHE A 47 3.32 -2.50 2.36
C PHE A 47 2.58 -1.81 1.22
N GLY A 48 2.62 -0.48 1.14
CA GLY A 48 1.98 0.29 0.07
C GLY A 48 2.61 0.01 -1.30
N GLY A 49 3.94 -0.04 -1.36
CA GLY A 49 4.69 -0.40 -2.57
C GLY A 49 4.47 -1.86 -2.98
N PHE A 50 4.48 -2.79 -2.03
CA PHE A 50 4.24 -4.21 -2.28
C PHE A 50 2.81 -4.46 -2.75
N MET A 51 1.79 -3.85 -2.11
CA MET A 51 0.41 -3.91 -2.57
C MET A 51 0.24 -3.28 -3.96
N ALA A 52 0.87 -2.13 -4.23
CA ALA A 52 0.83 -1.50 -5.54
C ALA A 52 1.46 -2.41 -6.61
N ALA A 53 2.59 -3.07 -6.30
CA ALA A 53 3.22 -4.04 -7.18
C ALA A 53 2.32 -5.25 -7.42
N ILE A 54 1.76 -5.87 -6.38
CA ILE A 54 0.83 -7.00 -6.51
C ILE A 54 -0.38 -6.61 -7.36
N ASN A 55 -0.98 -5.45 -7.10
CA ASN A 55 -2.13 -4.97 -7.87
C ASN A 55 -1.77 -4.76 -9.35
N TYR A 56 -0.59 -4.19 -9.62
CA TYR A 56 -0.06 -4.04 -10.97
C TYR A 56 0.16 -5.40 -11.68
N PHE A 57 0.79 -6.36 -11.01
CA PHE A 57 1.01 -7.71 -11.56
C PHE A 57 -0.29 -8.48 -11.74
N SER A 58 -1.21 -8.40 -10.78
CA SER A 58 -2.53 -9.04 -10.85
C SER A 58 -3.34 -8.52 -12.02
N LEU A 59 -3.39 -7.19 -12.22
CA LEU A 59 -4.10 -6.58 -13.35
C LEU A 59 -3.41 -6.84 -14.69
N ARG A 60 -2.07 -6.92 -14.72
CA ARG A 60 -1.32 -7.38 -15.90
C ARG A 60 -1.67 -8.83 -16.25
N LYS A 61 -1.81 -9.71 -15.25
CA LYS A 61 -2.20 -11.11 -15.42
C LYS A 61 -3.67 -11.25 -15.84
N ALA A 62 -4.56 -10.46 -15.24
CA ALA A 62 -5.99 -10.40 -15.60
C ALA A 62 -6.19 -9.93 -17.05
N ARG A 63 -5.40 -8.96 -17.53
CA ARG A 63 -5.43 -8.56 -18.95
C ARG A 63 -4.92 -9.65 -19.89
N LYS A 64 -3.97 -10.48 -19.44
CA LYS A 64 -3.42 -11.58 -20.25
C LYS A 64 -4.38 -12.78 -20.34
N ASN A 65 -5.16 -13.04 -19.28
CA ASN A 65 -6.17 -14.10 -19.23
C ASN A 65 -7.52 -13.73 -19.87
N LYS A 66 -7.75 -12.45 -20.21
CA LYS A 66 -8.97 -12.01 -20.90
C LYS A 66 -8.85 -12.02 -22.42
N LYS A 67 -7.81 -12.68 -22.96
CA LYS A 67 -7.48 -12.75 -24.38
C LYS A 67 -7.60 -14.18 -24.87
#